data_AF-A0A7X3M248-F1
#
_entry.id   AF-A0A7X3M248-F1
#
_cell.length_a   1.000
_cell.length_b   1.000
_cell.length_c   1.000
_cell.angle_alpha   90.00
_cell.angle_beta   90.00
_cell.angle_gamma   90.00
#
_symmetry.space_group_name_H-M   'P 1'
#
loop_
_entity.id
_entity.type
_entity.pdbx_description
1 polymer ?
#
loop_
_entity_poly.entity_id
_entity_poly.type
_entity_poly.pdbx_seq_one_letter_code
_entity_poly.pdbx_strand_id
1 'polypeptide(L)'
;MPVLNKGDSNMAIMPMSYSPNTLQRRFEIIDEFEMGSSTYWIIYDRKTPFSAVVDAGPALIENDLRHRVIATLELIRVENFDGLSVKSFWQDAAALQVEGVVVQEIMQGFGLATRMYETLVVHQNITLMSDHHQLERVSN
;
A
#
# COMPACT_ATOMS: atom_id res chain seq x y z
N MET A 1 -33.99 27.72 8.18
CA MET A 1 -33.05 26.73 7.60
C MET A 1 -32.10 26.31 8.71
N PRO A 2 -31.94 25.02 9.05
CA PRO A 2 -30.98 24.62 10.06
C PRO A 2 -29.57 24.63 9.48
N VAL A 3 -28.63 25.19 10.23
CA VAL A 3 -27.20 25.23 9.91
C VAL A 3 -26.55 24.07 10.65
N LEU A 4 -25.90 23.15 9.92
CA LEU A 4 -25.14 22.05 10.52
C LEU A 4 -23.81 22.58 11.07
N ASN A 5 -23.66 22.54 12.39
CA ASN A 5 -22.40 22.89 13.06
C ASN A 5 -21.37 21.76 12.85
N LYS A 6 -20.15 22.18 12.51
CA LYS A 6 -18.98 21.32 12.35
C LYS A 6 -18.47 20.93 13.74
N GLY A 7 -18.71 19.70 14.17
CA GLY A 7 -18.20 19.15 15.42
C GLY A 7 -18.49 17.66 15.55
N ASP A 8 -17.43 16.86 15.68
CA ASP A 8 -17.42 15.46 16.13
C ASP A 8 -17.88 14.34 15.18
N SER A 9 -17.53 14.41 13.89
CA SER A 9 -17.39 13.17 13.11
C SER A 9 -16.07 12.49 13.47
N ASN A 10 -16.04 11.71 14.54
CA ASN A 10 -14.99 10.72 14.77
C ASN A 10 -15.17 9.62 13.70
N MET A 11 -14.72 9.91 12.48
CA MET A 11 -14.98 9.10 11.31
C MET A 11 -14.09 7.86 11.42
N ALA A 12 -14.66 6.73 11.82
CA ALA A 12 -13.98 5.44 11.76
C ALA A 12 -13.62 5.19 10.29
N ILE A 13 -12.36 5.44 9.92
CA ILE A 13 -11.85 5.13 8.60
C ILE A 13 -11.83 3.60 8.52
N MET A 14 -12.73 3.04 7.71
CA MET A 14 -12.76 1.61 7.49
C MET A 14 -11.41 1.17 6.90
N PRO A 15 -10.75 0.13 7.43
CA PRO A 15 -9.49 -0.34 6.87
C PRO A 15 -9.75 -0.80 5.43
N MET A 16 -8.92 -0.31 4.50
CA MET A 16 -8.99 -0.75 3.11
C MET A 16 -8.79 -2.27 3.06
N SER A 17 -9.66 -2.98 2.35
CA SER A 17 -9.64 -4.44 2.31
C SER A 17 -10.29 -4.99 1.04
N TYR A 18 -9.79 -6.13 0.57
CA TYR A 18 -10.32 -6.82 -0.60
C TYR A 18 -10.94 -8.16 -0.22
N SER A 19 -12.03 -8.54 -0.89
CA SER A 19 -12.53 -9.92 -0.80
C SER A 19 -11.55 -10.88 -1.50
N PRO A 20 -11.48 -12.15 -1.10
CA PRO A 20 -10.68 -13.17 -1.79
C PRO A 20 -10.96 -13.25 -3.30
N ASN A 21 -12.24 -13.12 -3.67
CA ASN A 21 -12.69 -13.16 -5.06
C ASN A 21 -12.21 -11.94 -5.86
N THR A 22 -12.10 -10.76 -5.23
CA THR A 22 -11.51 -9.57 -5.86
C THR A 22 -10.03 -9.79 -6.14
N LEU A 23 -9.28 -10.33 -5.16
CA LEU A 23 -7.86 -10.63 -5.33
C LEU A 23 -7.64 -11.58 -6.50
N GLN A 24 -8.35 -12.70 -6.52
CA GLN A 24 -8.21 -13.72 -7.54
C GLN A 24 -8.52 -13.24 -8.96
N ARG A 25 -9.49 -12.34 -9.13
CA ARG A 25 -9.96 -11.91 -10.46
C ARG A 25 -9.16 -10.75 -11.04
N ARG A 26 -8.67 -9.86 -10.19
CA ARG A 26 -8.12 -8.56 -10.61
C ARG A 26 -6.61 -8.51 -10.53
N PHE A 27 -6.03 -9.17 -9.53
CA PHE A 27 -4.64 -8.98 -9.19
C PHE A 27 -3.82 -10.23 -9.41
N GLU A 28 -2.57 -10.04 -9.78
CA GLU A 28 -1.52 -11.04 -9.71
C GLU A 28 -0.81 -10.92 -8.37
N ILE A 29 -0.57 -12.04 -7.68
CA ILE A 29 0.33 -12.09 -6.53
C ILE A 29 1.75 -12.21 -7.08
N ILE A 30 2.57 -11.18 -6.84
CA ILE A 30 3.89 -11.03 -7.47
C ILE A 30 5.05 -11.23 -6.50
N ASP A 31 4.78 -11.17 -5.20
CA ASP A 31 5.72 -11.58 -4.15
C ASP A 31 4.94 -11.97 -2.88
N GLU A 32 5.59 -12.76 -2.03
CA GLU A 32 5.11 -13.15 -0.72
C GLU A 32 6.22 -12.96 0.30
N PHE A 33 5.88 -12.43 1.47
CA PHE A 33 6.84 -12.24 2.54
C PHE A 33 6.22 -12.32 3.92
N GLU A 34 7.06 -12.62 4.90
CA GLU A 34 6.67 -12.67 6.30
C GLU A 34 7.15 -11.43 7.04
N MET A 35 6.30 -10.92 7.93
CA MET A 35 6.68 -9.88 8.88
C MET A 35 6.03 -10.20 10.23
N GLY A 36 6.86 -10.49 11.23
CA GLY A 36 6.39 -11.04 12.50
C GLY A 36 5.85 -12.45 12.31
N SER A 37 4.61 -12.71 12.74
CA SER A 37 3.93 -14.00 12.58
C SER A 37 2.96 -14.04 11.40
N SER A 38 2.89 -12.99 10.60
CA SER A 38 1.93 -12.84 9.52
C SER A 38 2.61 -12.89 8.15
N THR A 39 1.91 -13.51 7.20
CA THR A 39 2.30 -13.56 5.80
C THR A 39 1.57 -12.47 5.03
N TYR A 40 2.28 -11.80 4.13
CA TYR A 40 1.78 -10.73 3.30
C TYR A 40 2.04 -11.02 1.83
N TRP A 41 1.10 -10.61 0.97
CA TRP A 41 1.23 -10.66 -0.46
C TRP A 41 1.42 -9.28 -1.04
N ILE A 42 2.38 -9.16 -1.97
CA ILE A 42 2.44 -8.02 -2.88
C ILE A 42 1.60 -8.38 -4.10
N ILE A 43 0.57 -7.58 -4.35
CA ILE A 43 -0.36 -7.75 -5.45
C ILE A 43 -0.19 -6.65 -6.49
N TYR A 44 -0.42 -6.97 -7.75
CA TYR A 44 -0.30 -6.01 -8.87
C TYR A 44 -1.46 -6.14 -9.85
N ASP A 45 -1.99 -4.99 -10.28
CA ASP A 45 -2.97 -4.91 -11.36
C ASP A 45 -2.24 -4.53 -12.66
N ARG A 46 -2.24 -5.42 -13.66
CA ARG A 46 -1.60 -5.13 -14.95
C ARG A 46 -2.39 -4.13 -15.80
N LYS A 47 -3.71 -4.02 -15.59
CA LYS A 47 -4.59 -3.15 -16.38
C LYS A 47 -4.50 -1.71 -15.91
N THR A 48 -4.45 -1.50 -14.59
CA THR A 48 -4.23 -0.18 -13.98
C THR A 48 -2.91 -0.19 -13.25
N PRO A 49 -1.98 0.74 -13.50
CA PRO A 49 -0.65 0.74 -12.89
C PRO A 49 -0.75 0.99 -11.37
N PHE A 50 -0.97 -0.09 -10.62
CA PHE A 50 -1.31 -0.09 -9.21
C PHE A 50 -0.80 -1.38 -8.54
N SER A 51 -0.17 -1.24 -7.39
CA SER A 51 0.24 -2.36 -6.54
C SER A 51 -0.21 -2.13 -5.11
N ALA A 52 -0.39 -3.21 -4.36
CA ALA A 52 -0.72 -3.14 -2.94
C ALA A 52 -0.03 -4.26 -2.17
N VAL A 53 0.09 -4.07 -0.87
CA VAL A 53 0.45 -5.12 0.08
C VAL A 53 -0.79 -5.47 0.89
N VAL A 54 -1.11 -6.76 0.94
CA VAL A 54 -2.27 -7.28 1.66
C VAL A 54 -1.86 -8.37 2.63
N ASP A 55 -2.56 -8.48 3.75
CA ASP A 55 -2.47 -9.65 4.63
C ASP A 55 -2.95 -10.89 3.85
N ALA A 56 -2.12 -11.93 3.79
CA ALA A 56 -2.44 -13.19 3.12
C ALA A 56 -3.51 -13.98 3.89
N GLY A 57 -3.63 -13.78 5.21
CA GLY A 57 -4.68 -14.35 6.04
C GLY A 57 -5.93 -13.46 5.99
N PRO A 58 -7.04 -13.89 5.33
CA PRO A 58 -8.26 -13.11 5.38
C PRO A 58 -8.84 -13.11 6.79
N ALA A 59 -9.23 -11.93 7.27
CA ALA A 59 -9.93 -11.76 8.54
C ALA A 59 -11.41 -11.51 8.30
N LEU A 60 -12.25 -11.82 9.30
CA LEU A 60 -13.67 -11.48 9.25
C LEU A 60 -13.82 -9.97 9.51
N ILE A 61 -14.17 -9.22 8.48
CA ILE A 61 -14.42 -7.78 8.53
C ILE A 61 -15.86 -7.56 8.10
N GLU A 62 -16.70 -7.05 9.01
CA GLU A 62 -18.13 -6.82 8.77
C GLU A 62 -18.87 -8.06 8.23
N ASN A 63 -18.58 -9.23 8.82
CA ASN A 63 -19.13 -10.55 8.45
C ASN A 63 -18.67 -11.13 7.10
N ASP A 64 -17.76 -10.47 6.40
CA ASP A 64 -17.13 -11.01 5.19
C ASP A 64 -15.66 -11.34 5.44
N LEU A 65 -15.19 -12.45 4.85
CA LEU A 65 -13.76 -12.75 4.81
C LEU A 65 -13.06 -11.77 3.87
N ARG A 66 -12.10 -11.01 4.39
CA ARG A 66 -11.42 -9.95 3.65
C ARG A 66 -9.93 -9.92 3.99
N HIS A 67 -9.11 -9.70 2.97
CA HIS A 67 -7.68 -9.43 3.11
C HIS A 67 -7.50 -7.94 3.38
N ARG A 68 -6.89 -7.59 4.51
CA ARG A 68 -6.61 -6.20 4.86
C ARG A 68 -5.49 -5.66 3.97
N VAL A 69 -5.68 -4.48 3.41
CA VAL A 69 -4.65 -3.73 2.68
C VAL A 69 -3.84 -2.96 3.71
N ILE A 70 -2.52 -3.19 3.72
CA ILE A 70 -1.60 -2.51 4.65
C ILE A 70 -0.75 -1.45 3.96
N ALA A 71 -0.59 -1.53 2.64
CA ALA A 71 0.04 -0.50 1.84
C ALA A 71 -0.51 -0.49 0.41
N THR A 72 -0.51 0.69 -0.22
CA THR A 72 -0.83 0.86 -1.64
C THR A 72 0.21 1.71 -2.31
N LEU A 73 0.46 1.40 -3.58
CA LEU A 73 1.37 2.11 -4.45
C LEU A 73 0.63 2.43 -5.75
N GLU A 74 0.27 3.71 -5.92
CA GLU A 74 -0.26 4.20 -7.18
C GLU A 74 0.88 4.59 -8.11
N LEU A 75 0.79 4.11 -9.34
CA LEU A 75 1.75 4.40 -10.38
C LEU A 75 1.05 5.15 -11.52
N ILE A 76 1.83 5.84 -12.35
CA ILE A 76 1.34 6.55 -13.52
C ILE A 76 2.25 6.31 -14.71
N ARG A 77 1.68 6.22 -15.90
CA ARG A 77 2.45 6.19 -17.15
C ARG A 77 2.93 7.61 -17.44
N VAL A 78 4.20 7.77 -17.77
CA VAL A 78 4.78 9.07 -18.11
C VAL A 78 4.99 9.14 -19.62
N GLU A 79 4.58 10.24 -20.23
CA GLU A 79 4.83 10.47 -21.66
C GLU A 79 6.33 10.52 -21.93
N ASN A 80 6.78 9.84 -22.99
CA ASN A 80 8.19 9.73 -23.39
C ASN A 80 9.10 8.94 -22.42
N PHE A 81 8.52 8.14 -21.52
CA PHE A 81 9.26 7.19 -20.69
C PHE A 81 8.67 5.79 -20.84
N ASP A 82 9.51 4.81 -21.18
CA ASP A 82 9.11 3.41 -21.26
C ASP A 82 9.14 2.77 -19.87
N GLY A 83 8.19 3.19 -19.04
CA GLY A 83 8.07 2.75 -17.65
C GLY A 83 6.93 3.41 -16.90
N LEU A 84 6.93 3.23 -15.57
CA LEU A 84 5.95 3.80 -14.66
C LEU A 84 6.63 4.75 -13.67
N SER A 85 5.97 5.84 -13.32
CA SER A 85 6.39 6.71 -12.22
C SER A 85 5.54 6.48 -10.98
N VAL A 86 6.13 6.66 -9.80
CA VAL A 86 5.41 6.60 -8.53
C VAL A 86 4.58 7.88 -8.38
N LYS A 87 3.26 7.73 -8.30
CA LYS A 87 2.34 8.86 -8.08
C LYS A 87 2.09 9.10 -6.59
N SER A 88 1.81 8.03 -5.84
CA SER A 88 1.59 8.12 -4.40
C SER A 88 1.84 6.77 -3.73
N PHE A 89 2.24 6.84 -2.47
CA PHE A 89 2.37 5.69 -1.58
C PHE A 89 1.54 5.97 -0.33
N TRP A 90 0.73 4.99 0.07
CA TRP A 90 -0.02 5.02 1.32
C TRP A 90 0.24 3.76 2.10
N GLN A 91 0.26 3.88 3.42
CA GLN A 91 0.45 2.76 4.33
C GLN A 91 -0.44 2.93 5.57
N ASP A 92 -0.96 1.82 6.05
CA ASP A 92 -1.71 1.72 7.29
C ASP A 92 -0.73 1.66 8.48
N ALA A 93 -0.55 2.79 9.17
CA ALA A 93 0.33 2.88 10.35
C ALA A 93 -0.11 1.94 11.49
N ALA A 94 -1.41 1.66 11.62
CA ALA A 94 -1.94 0.82 12.68
C ALA A 94 -1.80 -0.68 12.38
N ALA A 95 -1.69 -1.07 11.10
CA ALA A 95 -1.55 -2.48 10.72
C ALA A 95 -0.16 -3.05 11.01
N LEU A 96 0.84 -2.19 11.25
CA LEU A 96 2.25 -2.58 11.41
C LEU A 96 2.76 -2.45 12.85
N GLN A 97 1.90 -1.97 13.76
CA GLN A 97 2.14 -2.05 15.21
C GLN A 97 1.98 -3.51 15.66
N VAL A 98 3.02 -4.30 15.45
CA VAL A 98 3.14 -5.66 16.01
C VAL A 98 3.35 -5.51 17.52
N GLU A 99 2.53 -6.17 18.34
CA GLU A 99 2.66 -6.19 19.80
C GLU A 99 4.12 -6.50 20.21
N GLY A 100 4.76 -5.56 20.91
CA GLY A 100 6.05 -5.78 21.57
C GLY A 100 7.30 -5.30 20.83
N VAL A 101 7.21 -4.76 19.61
CA VAL A 101 8.37 -4.19 18.90
C VAL A 101 8.09 -2.75 18.50
N VAL A 102 8.73 -1.80 19.19
CA VAL A 102 8.78 -0.40 18.75
C VAL A 102 9.77 -0.30 17.58
N VAL A 103 9.34 -0.67 16.38
CA VAL A 103 10.06 -0.27 15.17
C VAL A 103 9.62 1.16 14.87
N GLN A 104 10.55 2.07 14.62
CA GLN A 104 10.20 3.44 14.22
C GLN A 104 9.32 3.36 12.96
N GLU A 105 8.10 3.91 13.01
CA GLU A 105 7.10 3.84 11.93
C GLU A 105 7.66 4.27 10.56
N ILE A 106 8.63 5.20 10.56
CA ILE A 106 9.35 5.68 9.37
C ILE A 106 10.17 4.56 8.70
N MET A 107 10.83 3.70 9.48
CA MET A 107 11.64 2.61 8.95
C MET A 107 10.80 1.49 8.36
N GLN A 108 9.64 1.19 8.95
CA GLN A 108 8.68 0.23 8.37
C GLN A 108 8.06 0.79 7.08
N GLY A 109 7.67 2.07 7.07
CA GLY A 109 7.19 2.79 5.89
C GLY A 109 8.15 2.74 4.71
N PHE A 110 9.41 3.06 4.98
CA PHE A 110 10.47 3.00 3.97
C PHE A 110 10.72 1.57 3.49
N GLY A 111 10.74 0.58 4.40
CA GLY A 111 10.99 -0.82 4.06
C GLY A 111 9.93 -1.42 3.13
N LEU A 112 8.65 -1.14 3.37
CA LEU A 112 7.57 -1.66 2.52
C LEU A 112 7.55 -0.99 1.14
N ALA A 113 7.72 0.34 1.07
CA ALA A 113 7.80 1.06 -0.20
C ALA A 113 8.95 0.52 -1.06
N THR A 114 10.16 0.40 -0.48
CA THR A 114 11.33 -0.15 -1.17
C THR A 114 11.08 -1.57 -1.68
N ARG A 115 10.52 -2.45 -0.85
CA ARG A 115 10.21 -3.82 -1.27
C ARG A 115 9.23 -3.85 -2.44
N MET A 116 8.20 -3.01 -2.42
CA MET A 116 7.25 -2.91 -3.55
C MET A 116 7.94 -2.43 -4.83
N TYR A 117 8.84 -1.44 -4.74
CA TYR A 117 9.61 -0.99 -5.90
C TYR A 117 10.49 -2.09 -6.47
N GLU A 118 11.27 -2.74 -5.61
CA GLU A 118 12.16 -3.84 -6.01
C GLU A 118 11.37 -4.98 -6.65
N THR A 119 10.23 -5.35 -6.05
CA THR A 119 9.39 -6.43 -6.58
C THR A 119 8.85 -6.10 -7.97
N LEU A 120 8.36 -4.89 -8.19
CA LEU A 120 7.85 -4.49 -9.51
C LEU A 120 8.98 -4.45 -10.56
N VAL A 121 10.16 -3.97 -10.18
CA VAL A 121 11.32 -3.93 -11.08
C VAL A 121 11.81 -5.34 -11.42
N VAL A 122 11.99 -6.20 -10.43
CA VAL A 122 12.63 -7.51 -10.61
C VAL A 122 11.64 -8.57 -11.11
N HIS A 123 10.46 -8.67 -10.51
CA HIS A 123 9.51 -9.76 -10.82
C HIS A 123 8.58 -9.43 -11.98
N GLN A 124 8.32 -8.14 -12.24
CA GLN A 124 7.43 -7.72 -13.32
C GLN A 124 8.18 -7.04 -14.48
N ASN A 125 9.52 -6.90 -14.39
CA ASN A 125 10.37 -6.26 -15.40
C ASN A 125 9.88 -4.84 -15.77
N ILE A 126 9.44 -4.08 -14.76
CA ILE A 126 8.94 -2.71 -14.92
C ILE A 126 10.06 -1.72 -14.63
N THR A 127 10.34 -0.80 -15.55
CA THR A 127 11.18 0.36 -15.25
C THR A 127 10.41 1.35 -14.39
N LEU A 128 10.88 1.61 -13.17
CA LEU A 128 10.29 2.60 -12.27
C LEU A 128 11.09 3.90 -12.25
N MET A 129 10.40 5.01 -12.45
CA MET A 129 10.90 6.34 -12.16
C MET A 129 10.40 6.74 -10.77
N SER A 130 11.32 6.90 -9.82
CA SER A 130 10.99 7.50 -8.53
C SER A 130 11.12 9.00 -8.68
N ASP A 131 10.03 9.74 -8.50
CA ASP A 131 10.09 11.20 -8.42
C ASP A 131 10.70 11.56 -7.06
N HIS A 132 12.02 11.38 -6.93
CA HIS A 132 12.77 11.81 -5.77
C HIS A 132 12.96 13.33 -5.87
N HIS A 133 11.88 14.09 -5.68
CA HIS A 133 12.02 15.46 -5.23
C HIS A 133 12.59 15.38 -3.81
N GLN A 134 13.90 15.27 -3.73
CA GLN A 134 14.68 15.61 -2.56
C GLN A 134 14.20 17.00 -2.14
N LEU A 135 13.44 17.07 -1.04
CA LEU A 135 13.23 18.31 -0.32
C LEU A 135 14.59 18.73 0.22
N GLU A 136 15.45 19.30 -0.64
CA GLU A 136 16.44 20.25 -0.22
C GLU A 136 15.68 21.45 0.35
N ARG A 137 15.24 21.34 1.62
CA ARG A 137 15.05 22.54 2.43
C ARG A 137 16.44 23.05 2.74
N VAL A 138 16.95 23.84 1.78
CA VAL A 138 18.05 24.77 1.99
C VAL A 138 17.70 25.57 3.25
N SER A 139 18.54 25.40 4.27
CA SER A 139 18.52 26.26 5.45
C SER A 139 18.73 27.71 5.02
N ASN A 140 17.87 28.61 5.50
CA ASN A 140 18.17 30.02 5.65
C ASN A 140 17.52 30.52 6.94
#